data_AF-A0A5B2Z0M9-F1
#
_entry.id   AF-A0A5B2Z0M9-F1
#
_cell.length_a   1.000
_cell.length_b   1.000
_cell.length_c   1.000
_cell.angle_alpha   90.00
_cell.angle_beta   90.00
_cell.angle_gamma   90.00
#
_symmetry.space_group_name_H-M   'P 1'
#
loop_
_entity.id
_entity.type
_entity.pdbx_description
1 polymer ?
#
loop_
_entity_poly.entity_id
_entity_poly.type
_entity_poly.pdbx_seq_one_letter_code
_entity_poly.pdbx_strand_id
1 'polypeptide(L)'
;MMKFKYELILSISLIVVMVSLLMNVNMTQIYAQNPSNPDSNVLKGGITSTSNNGNTTDSEWVLGGTYRFSDFNSSSPIFNASFYMTKVDGTAEHIHSIYNLKLSSEPIINSSSNTTTLNGTATVTLKDGPVSNVPTKIELLDNSGIAITLDNNMTKNHFGTTPIYGTQHLICVEYPNLCK
;
A
#
# COMPACT_ATOMS: atom_id res chain seq x y z
N MET A 1 -12.94 -6.60 -60.43
CA MET A 1 -13.93 -6.44 -59.34
C MET A 1 -13.67 -7.29 -58.09
N MET A 2 -12.91 -8.40 -58.18
CA MET A 2 -12.67 -9.31 -57.04
C MET A 2 -11.54 -8.84 -56.08
N LYS A 3 -10.46 -8.24 -56.59
CA LYS A 3 -9.35 -7.68 -55.77
C LYS A 3 -9.79 -6.60 -54.79
N PHE A 4 -10.70 -5.71 -55.21
CA PHE A 4 -11.20 -4.60 -54.39
C PHE A 4 -11.98 -5.08 -53.16
N LYS A 5 -12.65 -6.24 -53.26
CA LYS A 5 -13.36 -6.86 -52.14
C LYS A 5 -12.40 -7.48 -51.12
N TYR A 6 -11.25 -7.99 -51.57
CA TYR A 6 -10.27 -8.64 -50.70
C TYR A 6 -9.48 -7.62 -49.86
N GLU A 7 -9.06 -6.51 -50.46
CA GLU A 7 -8.41 -5.38 -49.77
C GLU A 7 -9.33 -4.74 -48.72
N LEU A 8 -10.62 -4.60 -49.02
CA LEU A 8 -11.61 -4.06 -48.09
C LEU A 8 -11.86 -5.01 -46.90
N ILE A 9 -11.88 -6.33 -47.13
CA ILE A 9 -12.05 -7.33 -46.06
C ILE A 9 -10.81 -7.40 -45.16
N LEU A 10 -9.60 -7.33 -45.74
CA LEU A 10 -8.34 -7.30 -44.99
C LEU A 10 -8.19 -6.04 -44.12
N SER A 11 -8.63 -4.89 -44.62
CA SER A 11 -8.58 -3.64 -43.87
C SER A 11 -9.59 -3.62 -42.72
N ILE A 12 -10.79 -4.16 -42.91
CA ILE A 12 -11.79 -4.31 -41.83
C ILE A 12 -11.30 -5.27 -40.74
N SER A 13 -10.69 -6.40 -41.11
CA SER A 13 -10.17 -7.35 -40.12
C SER A 13 -8.98 -6.77 -39.32
N LEU A 14 -8.09 -5.99 -39.95
CA LEU A 14 -7.00 -5.31 -39.25
C LEU A 14 -7.51 -4.28 -38.23
N ILE A 15 -8.56 -3.53 -38.58
CA ILE A 15 -9.17 -2.54 -37.69
C ILE A 15 -9.83 -3.24 -36.49
N VAL A 16 -10.54 -4.35 -36.69
CA VAL A 16 -11.14 -5.12 -35.60
C VAL A 16 -10.08 -5.67 -34.64
N VAL A 17 -8.96 -6.18 -35.16
CA VAL A 17 -7.84 -6.66 -34.33
C VAL A 17 -7.22 -5.51 -33.54
N MET A 18 -6.97 -4.35 -34.17
CA MET A 18 -6.44 -3.15 -33.49
C MET A 18 -7.38 -2.62 -32.41
N VAL A 19 -8.70 -2.58 -32.66
CA VAL A 19 -9.70 -2.15 -31.67
C VAL A 19 -9.81 -3.15 -30.51
N SER A 20 -9.69 -4.46 -30.78
CA SER A 20 -9.68 -5.49 -29.73
C SER A 20 -8.40 -5.49 -28.87
N LEU A 21 -7.27 -5.06 -29.43
CA LEU A 21 -6.01 -4.90 -28.68
C LEU A 21 -6.05 -3.72 -27.71
N LEU A 22 -6.86 -2.69 -28.00
CA LEU A 22 -7.01 -1.51 -27.15
C LEU A 22 -7.93 -1.74 -25.94
N MET A 23 -8.67 -2.86 -25.87
CA MET A 23 -9.67 -3.12 -24.83
C MET A 23 -9.18 -3.87 -23.58
N ASN A 24 -7.87 -4.13 -23.42
CA ASN A 24 -7.37 -4.92 -22.28
C ASN A 24 -6.13 -4.35 -21.56
N VAL A 25 -5.95 -3.03 -21.55
CA VAL A 25 -5.04 -2.38 -20.59
C VAL A 25 -5.86 -1.70 -19.52
N ASN A 26 -6.48 -2.53 -18.65
CA ASN A 26 -7.00 -2.05 -17.37
C ASN A 26 -5.81 -1.81 -16.44
N MET A 27 -5.02 -0.77 -16.74
CA MET A 27 -3.98 -0.31 -15.82
C MET A 27 -4.71 0.31 -14.63
N THR A 28 -4.61 -0.32 -13.47
CA THR A 28 -5.01 0.25 -12.18
C THR A 28 -4.07 1.43 -11.89
N GLN A 29 -4.36 2.59 -12.48
CA GLN A 29 -3.54 3.79 -12.32
C GLN A 29 -3.72 4.32 -10.90
N ILE A 30 -2.76 4.06 -10.02
CA ILE A 30 -2.70 4.64 -8.67
C ILE A 30 -1.93 5.96 -8.75
N TYR A 31 -2.59 7.08 -8.44
CA TYR A 31 -2.07 8.44 -8.71
C TYR A 31 -1.28 9.09 -7.56
N ALA A 32 -1.29 8.47 -6.37
CA ALA A 32 -0.75 9.05 -5.13
C ALA A 32 0.61 8.44 -4.74
N GLN A 33 1.61 8.48 -5.63
CA GLN A 33 2.92 7.84 -5.45
C GLN A 33 4.07 8.84 -5.53
N ASN A 34 5.08 8.67 -4.67
CA ASN A 34 6.32 9.44 -4.78
C ASN A 34 7.27 8.86 -5.85
N PRO A 35 7.76 9.68 -6.80
CA PRO A 35 8.74 9.26 -7.81
C PRO A 35 10.16 9.01 -7.28
N SER A 36 10.45 9.28 -6.00
CA SER A 36 11.78 9.03 -5.40
C SER A 36 12.12 7.53 -5.29
N ASN A 37 11.15 6.64 -5.54
CA ASN A 37 11.42 5.22 -5.66
C ASN A 37 11.90 4.89 -7.09
N PRO A 38 13.12 4.37 -7.28
CA PRO A 38 13.70 4.16 -8.62
C PRO A 38 12.96 3.13 -9.48
N ASP A 39 12.12 2.29 -8.88
CA ASP A 39 11.30 1.29 -9.55
C ASP A 39 9.82 1.66 -9.43
N SER A 40 9.17 1.93 -10.57
CA SER A 40 7.75 2.31 -10.65
C SER A 40 6.78 1.23 -10.19
N ASN A 41 7.24 -0.01 -10.00
CA ASN A 41 6.44 -1.14 -9.53
C ASN A 41 6.67 -1.47 -8.05
N VAL A 42 7.53 -0.69 -7.38
CA VAL A 42 7.81 -0.81 -5.95
C VAL A 42 7.43 0.50 -5.30
N LEU A 43 6.83 0.44 -4.11
CA LEU A 43 6.67 1.59 -3.23
C LEU A 43 7.22 1.21 -1.85
N LYS A 44 8.26 1.91 -1.38
CA LYS A 44 8.84 1.67 -0.06
C LYS A 44 8.95 2.97 0.72
N GLY A 45 8.83 2.88 2.03
CA GLY A 45 8.80 4.05 2.88
C GLY A 45 9.02 3.73 4.35
N GLY A 46 9.12 4.77 5.16
CA GLY A 46 9.28 4.67 6.61
C GLY A 46 7.93 4.63 7.34
N ILE A 47 7.84 3.84 8.39
CA ILE A 47 6.80 3.97 9.42
C ILE A 47 7.33 4.93 10.48
N THR A 48 6.58 6.01 10.73
CA THR A 48 6.94 7.04 11.70
C THR A 48 5.65 7.54 12.32
N SER A 49 5.26 6.97 13.46
CA SER A 49 3.95 7.23 14.06
C SER A 49 4.02 7.20 15.59
N THR A 50 2.93 7.63 16.20
CA THR A 50 2.64 7.35 17.60
C THR A 50 1.30 6.67 17.69
N SER A 51 1.12 5.83 18.71
CA SER A 51 -0.18 5.24 19.01
C SER A 51 -0.52 5.39 20.48
N ASN A 52 -1.81 5.48 20.74
CA ASN A 52 -2.37 5.35 22.08
C ASN A 52 -2.56 3.86 22.44
N ASN A 53 -3.07 3.59 23.64
CA ASN A 53 -3.39 2.25 24.13
C ASN A 53 -4.84 1.82 23.90
N GLY A 54 -5.57 2.56 23.06
CA GLY A 54 -6.99 2.34 22.77
C GLY A 54 -7.97 2.92 23.79
N ASN A 55 -7.51 3.29 24.99
CA ASN A 55 -8.36 3.86 26.05
C ASN A 55 -8.17 5.36 26.24
N THR A 56 -7.07 5.92 25.75
CA THR A 56 -6.73 7.34 25.85
C THR A 56 -6.49 7.95 24.46
N THR A 57 -6.46 9.28 24.38
CA THR A 57 -6.00 10.00 23.18
C THR A 57 -4.49 10.23 23.19
N ASP A 58 -3.85 10.11 24.34
CA ASP A 58 -2.44 10.39 24.52
C ASP A 58 -1.57 9.29 23.92
N SER A 59 -0.46 9.69 23.30
CA SER A 59 0.51 8.74 22.76
C SER A 59 1.19 7.99 23.90
N GLU A 60 1.09 6.66 23.89
CA GLU A 60 1.82 5.78 24.82
C GLU A 60 2.99 5.06 24.11
N TRP A 61 2.92 4.96 22.77
CA TRP A 61 3.89 4.23 21.97
C TRP A 61 4.41 5.08 20.81
N VAL A 62 5.69 4.89 20.49
CA VAL A 62 6.37 5.36 19.29
C VAL A 62 6.53 4.18 18.36
N LEU A 63 6.11 4.35 17.11
CA LEU A 63 6.20 3.33 16.06
C LEU A 63 7.23 3.76 15.02
N GLY A 64 8.21 2.89 14.75
CA GLY A 64 9.32 3.16 13.86
C GLY A 64 9.69 1.95 13.03
N GLY A 65 9.72 2.08 11.70
CA GLY A 65 10.01 0.94 10.83
C GLY A 65 9.97 1.25 9.35
N THR A 66 9.72 0.23 8.54
CA THR A 66 9.64 0.37 7.08
C THR A 66 8.52 -0.48 6.50
N TYR A 67 8.07 -0.11 5.32
CA TYR A 67 7.19 -0.94 4.50
C TYR A 67 7.69 -1.00 3.06
N ARG A 68 7.20 -2.03 2.35
CA ARG A 68 7.43 -2.25 0.93
C ARG A 68 6.19 -2.86 0.30
N PHE A 69 5.67 -2.18 -0.71
CA PHE A 69 4.86 -2.75 -1.77
C PHE A 69 5.75 -3.23 -2.91
N SER A 70 5.44 -4.42 -3.42
CA SER A 70 5.96 -4.96 -4.69
C SER A 70 4.79 -5.27 -5.60
N ASP A 71 5.02 -5.28 -6.90
CA ASP A 71 3.95 -5.51 -7.88
C ASP A 71 2.79 -4.54 -7.67
N PHE A 72 3.14 -3.28 -7.36
CA PHE A 72 2.20 -2.28 -6.86
C PHE A 72 1.11 -1.94 -7.88
N ASN A 73 1.43 -2.01 -9.17
CA ASN A 73 0.48 -1.76 -10.26
C ASN A 73 -0.22 -3.05 -10.74
N SER A 74 -0.09 -4.16 -10.01
CA SER A 74 -0.80 -5.41 -10.32
C SER A 74 -2.15 -5.48 -9.59
N SER A 75 -2.99 -6.43 -10.00
CA SER A 75 -4.24 -6.75 -9.29
C SER A 75 -4.00 -7.45 -7.93
N SER A 76 -2.76 -7.81 -7.61
CA SER A 76 -2.40 -8.50 -6.36
C SER A 76 -1.07 -7.98 -5.81
N PRO A 77 -1.01 -6.71 -5.36
CA PRO A 77 0.21 -6.12 -4.84
C PRO A 77 0.64 -6.80 -3.54
N ILE A 78 1.93 -7.00 -3.38
CA ILE A 78 2.51 -7.62 -2.19
C ILE A 78 2.91 -6.51 -1.22
N PHE A 79 2.19 -6.38 -0.11
CA PHE A 79 2.53 -5.48 0.99
C PHE A 79 3.24 -6.22 2.12
N ASN A 80 4.37 -5.68 2.55
CA ASN A 80 5.05 -6.07 3.78
C ASN A 80 5.45 -4.83 4.56
N ALA A 81 5.21 -4.83 5.86
CA ALA A 81 5.73 -3.82 6.78
C ALA A 81 6.30 -4.49 8.01
N SER A 82 7.35 -3.91 8.58
CA SER A 82 7.86 -4.27 9.89
C SER A 82 8.29 -3.02 10.65
N PHE A 83 7.90 -2.95 11.92
CA PHE A 83 8.14 -1.77 12.75
C PHE A 83 8.27 -2.16 14.22
N TYR A 84 9.12 -1.43 14.91
CA TYR A 84 9.16 -1.39 16.36
C TYR A 84 7.97 -0.59 16.88
N MET A 85 7.51 -1.00 18.05
CA MET A 85 6.57 -0.27 18.87
C MET A 85 7.18 -0.21 20.27
N THR A 86 7.62 0.98 20.64
CA THR A 86 8.41 1.26 21.86
C THR A 86 7.61 2.22 22.73
N LYS A 87 7.50 1.95 24.03
CA LYS A 87 6.84 2.89 24.93
C LYS A 87 7.54 4.24 24.89
N VAL A 88 6.78 5.32 25.02
CA VAL A 88 7.33 6.70 25.02
C VAL A 88 8.37 6.93 26.14
N ASP A 89 8.32 6.14 27.21
CA ASP A 89 9.30 6.16 28.31
C ASP A 89 10.50 5.21 28.10
N GLY A 90 10.52 4.45 26.99
CA GLY A 90 11.57 3.49 26.65
C GLY A 90 11.58 2.19 27.46
N THR A 91 10.60 1.95 28.34
CA THR A 91 10.61 0.81 29.27
C THR A 91 10.21 -0.52 28.63
N ALA A 92 9.59 -0.49 27.45
CA ALA A 92 9.19 -1.69 26.72
C ALA A 92 9.29 -1.48 25.22
N GLU A 93 9.65 -2.55 24.51
CA GLU A 93 9.74 -2.60 23.05
C GLU A 93 9.26 -3.96 22.56
N HIS A 94 8.58 -3.98 21.42
CA HIS A 94 8.34 -5.17 20.63
C HIS A 94 8.31 -4.85 19.14
N ILE A 95 8.47 -5.88 18.31
CA ILE A 95 8.43 -5.77 16.85
C ILE A 95 7.13 -6.37 16.30
N HIS A 96 6.54 -5.68 15.33
CA HIS A 96 5.37 -6.14 14.60
C HIS A 96 5.66 -6.24 13.10
N SER A 97 4.90 -7.09 12.42
CA SER A 97 4.90 -7.20 10.98
C SER A 97 3.48 -7.29 10.45
N ILE A 98 3.25 -6.67 9.29
CA ILE A 98 2.01 -6.73 8.52
C ILE A 98 2.36 -7.29 7.15
N TYR A 99 1.72 -8.38 6.73
CA TYR A 99 2.03 -9.08 5.48
C TYR A 99 0.81 -9.84 4.94
N ASN A 100 0.96 -10.49 3.78
CA ASN A 100 -0.12 -11.24 3.11
C ASN A 100 -1.38 -10.39 2.87
N LEU A 101 -1.22 -9.14 2.43
CA LEU A 101 -2.34 -8.29 2.04
C LEU A 101 -3.11 -8.94 0.87
N LYS A 102 -4.43 -9.04 1.02
CA LYS A 102 -5.37 -9.46 -0.02
C LYS A 102 -6.39 -8.35 -0.21
N LEU A 103 -6.36 -7.71 -1.37
CA LEU A 103 -7.31 -6.64 -1.69
C LEU A 103 -8.73 -7.22 -1.78
N SER A 104 -9.69 -6.50 -1.20
CA SER A 104 -11.12 -6.84 -1.29
C SER A 104 -11.80 -6.26 -2.53
N SER A 105 -11.18 -5.24 -3.12
CA SER A 105 -11.66 -4.52 -4.30
C SER A 105 -10.49 -3.81 -4.99
N GLU A 106 -10.76 -3.26 -6.16
CA GLU A 106 -9.82 -2.33 -6.81
C GLU A 106 -9.54 -1.10 -5.92
N PRO A 107 -8.33 -0.50 -6.04
CA PRO A 107 -7.99 0.74 -5.34
C PRO A 107 -8.99 1.86 -5.65
N ILE A 108 -9.40 2.60 -4.61
CA ILE A 108 -10.30 3.73 -4.74
C ILE A 108 -9.48 5.02 -4.83
N ILE A 109 -9.65 5.77 -5.91
CA ILE A 109 -8.91 7.01 -6.17
C ILE A 109 -9.81 8.20 -5.87
N ASN A 110 -9.38 9.07 -4.95
CA ASN A 110 -10.00 10.35 -4.69
C ASN A 110 -9.14 11.48 -5.27
N SER A 111 -9.53 11.99 -6.44
CA SER A 111 -8.80 13.06 -7.13
C SER A 111 -8.85 14.41 -6.42
N SER A 112 -9.83 14.66 -5.54
CA SER A 112 -9.94 15.93 -4.82
C SER A 112 -8.96 16.06 -3.66
N SER A 113 -8.62 14.94 -3.01
CA SER A 113 -7.66 14.87 -1.90
C SER A 113 -6.34 14.22 -2.30
N ASN A 114 -6.14 13.94 -3.59
CA ASN A 114 -5.04 13.13 -4.12
C ASN A 114 -4.75 11.87 -3.27
N THR A 115 -5.80 11.11 -2.94
CA THR A 115 -5.68 9.95 -2.06
C THR A 115 -5.97 8.67 -2.82
N THR A 116 -5.19 7.62 -2.59
CA THR A 116 -5.55 6.26 -3.03
C THR A 116 -5.78 5.36 -1.83
N THR A 117 -6.95 4.73 -1.78
CA THR A 117 -7.34 3.81 -0.71
C THR A 117 -7.30 2.37 -1.20
N LEU A 118 -6.52 1.53 -0.52
CA LEU A 118 -6.48 0.08 -0.71
C LEU A 118 -7.18 -0.57 0.48
N ASN A 119 -8.28 -1.28 0.22
CA ASN A 119 -9.01 -2.04 1.22
C ASN A 119 -8.75 -3.53 1.03
N GLY A 120 -8.59 -4.25 2.13
CA GLY A 120 -8.34 -5.68 2.08
C GLY A 120 -8.24 -6.32 3.45
N THR A 121 -7.56 -7.46 3.50
CA THR A 121 -7.22 -8.15 4.74
C THR A 121 -5.74 -8.48 4.76
N ALA A 122 -5.11 -8.45 5.93
CA ALA A 122 -3.70 -8.78 6.11
C ALA A 122 -3.49 -9.71 7.30
N THR A 123 -2.29 -10.26 7.41
CA THR A 123 -1.80 -10.93 8.62
C THR A 123 -0.98 -9.95 9.44
N VAL A 124 -1.24 -9.87 10.74
CA VAL A 124 -0.56 -8.97 11.67
C VAL A 124 0.04 -9.79 12.80
N THR A 125 1.33 -9.64 13.07
CA THR A 125 1.94 -10.29 14.24
C THR A 125 1.54 -9.59 15.52
N LEU A 126 1.16 -10.33 16.55
CA LEU A 126 0.93 -9.83 17.91
C LEU A 126 1.77 -10.63 18.91
N LYS A 127 1.75 -10.24 20.18
CA LYS A 127 2.47 -10.94 21.27
C LYS A 127 2.08 -12.42 21.37
N ASP A 128 0.79 -12.73 21.19
CA ASP A 128 0.25 -14.09 21.30
C ASP A 128 0.37 -14.88 19.98
N GLY A 129 1.02 -14.30 18.96
CA GLY A 129 1.19 -14.88 17.64
C GLY A 129 0.50 -14.08 16.53
N PRO A 130 0.65 -14.51 15.26
CA PRO A 130 0.02 -13.83 14.12
C PRO A 130 -1.49 -14.01 14.08
N VAL A 131 -2.21 -12.93 13.78
CA VAL A 131 -3.65 -12.92 13.48
C VAL A 131 -3.83 -12.71 11.99
N SER A 132 -4.43 -13.69 11.31
CA SER A 132 -4.71 -13.63 9.88
C SER A 132 -6.05 -12.96 9.56
N ASN A 133 -6.19 -12.48 8.33
CA ASN A 133 -7.41 -11.89 7.78
C ASN A 133 -7.93 -10.65 8.54
N VAL A 134 -7.05 -9.88 9.15
CA VAL A 134 -7.38 -8.61 9.82
C VAL A 134 -7.81 -7.61 8.75
N PRO A 135 -9.04 -7.06 8.79
CA PRO A 135 -9.44 -5.97 7.90
C PRO A 135 -8.44 -4.83 8.00
N THR A 136 -7.94 -4.42 6.84
CA THR A 136 -6.84 -3.47 6.71
C THR A 136 -7.21 -2.46 5.64
N LYS A 137 -7.10 -1.18 5.99
CA LYS A 137 -7.20 -0.05 5.06
C LYS A 137 -5.84 0.63 4.99
N ILE A 138 -5.29 0.75 3.78
CA ILE A 138 -4.07 1.50 3.50
C ILE A 138 -4.43 2.70 2.64
N GLU A 139 -4.05 3.88 3.08
CA GLU A 139 -4.28 5.13 2.36
C GLU A 139 -2.92 5.72 1.98
N LEU A 140 -2.70 5.90 0.68
CA LEU A 140 -1.63 6.74 0.17
C LEU A 140 -2.14 8.18 0.12
N LEU A 141 -1.51 9.04 0.90
CA LEU A 141 -1.93 10.41 1.16
C LEU A 141 -1.07 11.37 0.35
N ASP A 142 -1.65 11.96 -0.69
CA ASP A 142 -0.92 12.73 -1.69
C ASP A 142 0.28 11.89 -2.20
N ASN A 143 1.38 12.53 -2.54
CA ASN A 143 2.56 11.83 -3.04
C ASN A 143 3.60 11.55 -1.96
N SER A 144 3.27 11.65 -0.67
CA SER A 144 4.31 11.62 0.39
C SER A 144 3.92 10.89 1.67
N GLY A 145 2.63 10.70 1.95
CA GLY A 145 2.17 10.06 3.19
C GLY A 145 1.60 8.66 2.97
N ILE A 146 1.60 7.87 4.04
CA ILE A 146 0.83 6.63 4.14
C ILE A 146 0.11 6.59 5.50
N ALA A 147 -1.10 6.06 5.51
CA ALA A 147 -1.83 5.71 6.73
C ALA A 147 -2.34 4.28 6.65
N ILE A 148 -2.14 3.50 7.70
CA ILE A 148 -2.55 2.10 7.79
C ILE A 148 -3.51 1.97 8.97
N THR A 149 -4.75 1.59 8.69
CA THR A 149 -5.75 1.28 9.71
C THR A 149 -5.95 -0.23 9.77
N LEU A 150 -5.86 -0.79 10.97
CA LEU A 150 -6.13 -2.20 11.25
C LEU A 150 -7.43 -2.31 12.05
N ASP A 151 -8.16 -3.40 11.87
CA ASP A 151 -9.37 -3.64 12.66
C ASP A 151 -9.04 -3.78 14.16
N ASN A 152 -9.69 -2.93 14.95
CA ASN A 152 -9.47 -2.83 16.39
C ASN A 152 -10.00 -4.03 17.17
N ASN A 153 -11.06 -4.69 16.69
CA ASN A 153 -11.60 -5.86 17.38
C ASN A 153 -10.67 -7.07 17.23
N MET A 154 -10.16 -7.31 16.02
CA MET A 154 -9.24 -8.42 15.74
C MET A 154 -7.86 -8.21 16.34
N THR A 155 -7.41 -6.96 16.44
CA THR A 155 -6.14 -6.61 17.09
C THR A 155 -6.30 -6.29 18.58
N LYS A 156 -7.51 -6.35 19.15
CA LYS A 156 -7.80 -6.00 20.55
C LYS A 156 -7.30 -4.61 20.95
N ASN A 157 -7.42 -3.63 20.05
CA ASN A 157 -6.90 -2.26 20.18
C ASN A 157 -5.37 -2.19 20.40
N HIS A 158 -4.61 -3.24 20.05
CA HIS A 158 -3.17 -3.30 20.31
C HIS A 158 -2.40 -2.11 19.69
N PHE A 159 -2.85 -1.60 18.55
CA PHE A 159 -2.23 -0.47 17.85
C PHE A 159 -2.92 0.88 18.10
N GLY A 160 -3.80 0.95 19.10
CA GLY A 160 -4.56 2.15 19.42
C GLY A 160 -5.76 2.42 18.52
N THR A 161 -6.30 3.64 18.58
CA THR A 161 -7.51 4.06 17.84
C THR A 161 -7.25 4.93 16.62
N THR A 162 -5.99 5.30 16.38
CA THR A 162 -5.57 6.12 15.25
C THR A 162 -4.84 5.28 14.19
N PRO A 163 -4.83 5.70 12.91
CA PRO A 163 -4.02 5.03 11.90
C PRO A 163 -2.53 5.03 12.26
N ILE A 164 -1.82 4.00 11.83
CA ILE A 164 -0.36 3.96 11.83
C ILE A 164 0.11 4.78 10.64
N TYR A 165 0.80 5.88 10.90
CA TYR A 165 1.30 6.79 9.86
C TYR A 165 2.74 6.47 9.43
N GLY A 166 3.07 6.91 8.22
CA GLY A 166 4.41 6.84 7.68
C GLY A 166 4.60 7.78 6.51
N THR A 167 5.76 7.67 5.88
CA THR A 167 6.13 8.42 4.69
C THR A 167 6.33 7.48 3.51
N GLN A 168 6.07 7.97 2.30
CA GLN A 168 6.46 7.30 1.04
C GLN A 168 7.95 7.50 0.71
N HIS A 169 8.74 7.86 1.72
CA HIS A 169 10.15 8.19 1.64
C HIS A 169 10.94 7.25 2.53
N LEU A 170 12.10 6.82 2.07
CA LEU A 170 13.00 6.00 2.87
C LEU A 170 14.41 6.57 2.80
N ILE A 171 14.86 7.17 3.90
CA ILE A 171 16.14 7.88 3.99
C ILE A 171 17.30 6.99 3.55
N CYS A 172 17.30 5.69 3.89
CA CYS A 172 18.38 4.79 3.48
C CYS A 172 18.44 4.51 1.97
N VAL A 173 17.40 4.88 1.22
CA VAL A 173 17.36 4.79 -0.24
C VAL A 173 17.82 6.10 -0.86
N GLU A 174 17.36 7.22 -0.32
CA GLU A 174 17.67 8.57 -0.80
C GLU A 174 19.09 9.02 -0.42
N TYR A 175 19.53 8.65 0.78
CA TYR A 175 20.83 8.97 1.37
C TYR A 175 21.49 7.69 1.93
N PRO A 176 21.94 6.77 1.07
CA PRO A 176 22.48 5.48 1.51
C PRO A 176 23.66 5.60 2.48
N ASN A 177 24.42 6.70 2.41
CA ASN A 177 25.56 6.99 3.29
C ASN A 177 25.19 7.15 4.77
N LEU A 178 23.94 7.43 5.11
CA LEU A 178 23.48 7.50 6.50
C LEU A 178 23.18 6.12 7.10
N CYS A 179 23.08 5.07 6.27
CA CYS A 179 22.66 3.73 6.68
C CYS A 179 23.68 2.64 6.31
N LYS A 180 24.93 3.01 6.03
CA LYS A 180 26.03 2.07 5.72
C LYS A 180 26.54 1.37 6.97
#